data_AF-A0A8H8WYL5-F1
#
_entry.id   AF-A0A8H8WYL5-F1
#
_cell.length_a   1.000
_cell.length_b   1.000
_cell.length_c   1.000
_cell.angle_alpha   90.00
_cell.angle_beta   90.00
_cell.angle_gamma   90.00
#
_symmetry.space_group_name_H-M   'P 1'
#
loop_
_entity.id
_entity.type
_entity.pdbx_description
1 polymer ?
#
loop_
_entity_poly.entity_id
_entity_poly.type
_entity_poly.pdbx_seq_one_letter_code
_entity_poly.pdbx_strand_id
1 'polypeptide(L)'
;MSDRTGSGRRRSLAAAHGRLWYGEAGYRLAWLALPQAGAVVAAGLLLAVASRGEWGRPATGSPQRVAALEALRQRAGREGDVAALKELTAAAKAGEIDAATRLASLVDPLAAKATPRSPAPRDGGRAAALYRPGAASGDIVAIARLADLLMEDAAGERERRQGCRLGLTWLDHPRVNRDMLRGEERLAEKIARCLVDPQSGVAQDPDRAGALVVDTLRLKYDRSIRQYIYGLGLQKPELIRGMQRELAARRPNGYTGPIDGRASGETVLALEREAELRPFPPQPRSIPATQTDAEQAFRSLVEAARRDAGARARLQAMADRGDAKAMADLGGLYSPVYNRGEFFAPDARRAAQLMERAAASGSPGTGIEVASLYDKGPGNLARDPAKAAALAIRAIAADPWLGNLLTDPDMSAGWSPAFWGSVQRELKERGFYANPIEDRRNDALVLAIRQFLRAQQGAAAGARPGGQRHD
;
A
#
# COMPACT_ATOMS: atom_id res chain seq x y z
N MET A 1 -19.14 31.11 45.69
CA MET A 1 -20.60 31.21 45.93
C MET A 1 -21.28 30.14 45.11
N SER A 2 -21.44 28.97 45.73
CA SER A 2 -21.91 27.73 45.11
C SER A 2 -23.43 27.59 45.13
N ASP A 3 -23.97 27.13 43.99
CA ASP A 3 -24.89 25.99 43.93
C ASP A 3 -26.31 26.13 44.54
N ARG A 4 -27.08 27.17 44.16
CA ARG A 4 -28.49 27.33 44.58
C ARG A 4 -29.58 27.18 43.51
N THR A 5 -29.24 27.06 42.22
CA THR A 5 -30.28 27.08 41.16
C THR A 5 -30.77 25.69 40.76
N GLY A 6 -29.98 24.63 40.93
CA GLY A 6 -30.35 23.26 40.56
C GLY A 6 -31.24 22.53 41.58
N SER A 7 -31.01 22.72 42.88
CA SER A 7 -31.73 21.98 43.93
C SER A 7 -33.15 22.51 44.18
N GLY A 8 -33.37 23.82 44.04
CA GLY A 8 -34.69 24.46 44.20
C GLY A 8 -35.69 24.00 43.13
N ARG A 9 -35.25 23.85 41.89
CA ARG A 9 -36.08 23.42 40.76
C ARG A 9 -36.48 21.95 40.83
N ARG A 10 -35.60 21.08 41.37
CA ARG A 10 -35.94 19.66 41.63
C ARG A 10 -36.92 19.52 42.80
N ARG A 11 -36.74 20.31 43.87
CA ARG A 11 -37.68 20.37 45.00
C ARG A 11 -39.06 20.89 44.57
N SER A 12 -39.12 21.88 43.67
CA SER A 12 -40.39 22.39 43.16
C SER A 12 -41.14 21.37 42.27
N LEU A 13 -40.43 20.60 41.46
CA LEU A 13 -41.03 19.54 40.64
C LEU A 13 -41.55 18.38 41.48
N ALA A 14 -40.81 17.95 42.51
CA ALA A 14 -41.27 16.92 43.43
C ALA A 14 -42.53 17.36 44.21
N ALA A 15 -42.55 18.62 44.66
CA ALA A 15 -43.72 19.18 45.34
C ALA A 15 -44.93 19.36 44.41
N ALA A 16 -44.71 19.69 43.12
CA ALA A 16 -45.76 19.76 42.12
C ALA A 16 -46.32 18.37 41.77
N HIS A 17 -45.43 17.38 41.58
CA HIS A 17 -45.81 15.99 41.36
C HIS A 17 -46.60 15.44 42.56
N GLY A 18 -46.15 15.67 43.79
CA GLY A 18 -46.88 15.23 44.98
C GLY A 18 -48.28 15.82 45.08
N ARG A 19 -48.43 17.13 44.80
CA ARG A 19 -49.75 17.79 44.79
C ARG A 19 -50.69 17.19 43.75
N LEU A 20 -50.22 16.96 42.53
CA LEU A 20 -51.00 16.34 41.46
C LEU A 20 -51.30 14.87 41.75
N TRP A 21 -50.34 14.14 42.32
CA TRP A 21 -50.49 12.73 42.69
C TRP A 21 -51.56 12.53 43.77
N TYR A 22 -51.59 13.32 44.83
CA TYR A 22 -52.60 13.14 45.87
C TYR A 22 -53.93 13.86 45.57
N GLY A 23 -53.89 14.96 44.82
CA GLY A 23 -55.06 15.81 44.55
C GLY A 23 -55.88 15.44 43.31
N GLU A 24 -55.29 14.81 42.29
CA GLU A 24 -55.98 14.55 41.02
C GLU A 24 -55.98 13.06 40.66
N ALA A 25 -57.17 12.45 40.70
CA ALA A 25 -57.34 11.05 40.33
C ALA A 25 -56.92 10.77 38.87
N GLY A 26 -57.20 11.71 37.96
CA GLY A 26 -56.82 11.61 36.54
C GLY A 26 -55.30 11.60 36.33
N TYR A 27 -54.54 12.39 37.09
CA TYR A 27 -53.09 12.41 37.02
C TYR A 27 -52.47 11.09 37.49
N ARG A 28 -52.97 10.51 38.59
CA ARG A 28 -52.55 9.18 39.07
C ARG A 28 -52.84 8.09 38.05
N LEU A 29 -54.05 8.07 37.52
CA LEU A 29 -54.48 7.11 36.50
C LEU A 29 -53.61 7.21 35.26
N ALA A 30 -53.35 8.43 34.76
CA ALA A 30 -52.47 8.64 33.62
C ALA A 30 -51.04 8.15 33.90
N TRP A 31 -50.47 8.44 35.07
CA TRP A 31 -49.13 7.99 35.43
C TRP A 31 -48.99 6.47 35.58
N LEU A 32 -50.04 5.79 36.04
CA LEU A 32 -50.04 4.33 36.19
C LEU A 32 -50.37 3.62 34.87
N ALA A 33 -51.32 4.15 34.09
CA ALA A 33 -51.84 3.50 32.90
C ALA A 33 -51.03 3.79 31.64
N LEU A 34 -50.51 5.01 31.45
CA LEU A 34 -49.81 5.37 30.19
C LEU A 34 -48.51 4.58 29.97
N PRO A 35 -47.64 4.33 30.97
CA PRO A 35 -46.47 3.48 30.75
C PRO A 35 -46.83 2.05 30.36
N GLN A 36 -47.88 1.50 30.97
CA GLN A 36 -48.38 0.15 30.67
C GLN A 36 -49.01 0.10 29.28
N ALA A 37 -49.83 1.09 28.93
CA ALA A 37 -50.40 1.23 27.59
C ALA A 37 -49.31 1.40 26.53
N GLY A 38 -48.27 2.18 26.82
CA GLY A 38 -47.08 2.32 25.96
C GLY A 38 -46.34 1.00 25.77
N ALA A 39 -46.16 0.22 26.84
CA ALA A 39 -45.56 -1.10 26.76
C ALA A 39 -46.41 -2.09 25.94
N VAL A 40 -47.74 -2.07 26.10
CA VAL A 40 -48.66 -2.91 25.32
C VAL A 40 -48.66 -2.52 23.85
N VAL A 41 -48.64 -1.23 23.52
CA VAL A 41 -48.52 -0.75 22.14
C VAL A 41 -47.17 -1.14 21.54
N ALA A 42 -46.07 -1.00 22.28
CA ALA A 42 -44.74 -1.43 21.83
C ALA A 42 -44.68 -2.95 21.62
N ALA A 43 -45.24 -3.74 22.54
CA ALA A 43 -45.33 -5.19 22.40
C ALA A 43 -46.21 -5.60 21.21
N GLY A 44 -47.34 -4.92 21.01
CA GLY A 44 -48.23 -5.11 19.86
C GLY A 44 -47.56 -4.78 18.53
N LEU A 45 -46.77 -3.70 18.48
CA LEU A 45 -45.95 -3.34 17.30
C LEU A 45 -44.88 -4.39 17.02
N LEU A 46 -44.18 -4.87 18.06
CA LEU A 46 -43.19 -5.94 17.93
C LEU A 46 -43.83 -7.25 17.45
N LEU A 47 -44.99 -7.62 17.99
CA LEU A 47 -45.76 -8.79 17.57
C LEU A 47 -46.31 -8.66 16.15
N ALA A 48 -46.78 -7.47 15.75
CA ALA A 48 -47.25 -7.20 14.39
C ALA A 48 -46.10 -7.23 13.37
N VAL A 49 -44.89 -6.85 13.77
CA VAL A 49 -43.68 -7.03 12.96
C VAL A 49 -43.29 -8.52 12.89
N ALA A 50 -43.35 -9.24 14.01
CA ALA A 50 -43.04 -10.67 14.07
C ALA A 50 -44.05 -11.52 13.25
N SER A 51 -45.34 -11.18 13.27
CA SER A 51 -46.40 -11.90 12.56
C SER A 51 -46.35 -11.74 11.05
N ARG A 52 -45.55 -10.80 10.52
CA ARG A 52 -45.27 -10.66 9.08
C ARG A 52 -44.25 -11.69 8.56
N GLY A 53 -43.71 -12.56 9.41
CA GLY A 53 -42.93 -13.73 9.01
C GLY A 53 -41.44 -13.46 8.72
N GLU A 54 -40.92 -12.29 9.10
CA GLU A 54 -39.53 -11.89 8.84
C GLU A 54 -38.58 -12.14 10.02
N TRP A 55 -39.11 -12.46 11.21
CA TRP A 55 -38.30 -12.75 12.39
C TRP A 55 -37.81 -14.21 12.39
N GLY A 56 -36.50 -14.41 12.53
CA GLY A 56 -35.87 -15.74 12.66
C GLY A 56 -35.44 -16.42 11.35
N ARG A 57 -35.69 -15.82 10.18
CA ARG A 57 -35.03 -16.25 8.93
C ARG A 57 -33.59 -15.74 8.94
N PRO A 58 -32.58 -16.61 8.71
CA PRO A 58 -31.22 -16.13 8.56
C PRO A 58 -31.16 -15.14 7.39
N ALA A 59 -30.44 -14.03 7.59
CA ALA A 59 -30.25 -12.99 6.58
C ALA A 59 -29.53 -13.51 5.32
N THR A 60 -28.90 -14.67 5.43
CA THR A 60 -28.17 -15.39 4.37
C THR A 60 -28.90 -16.66 3.97
N GLY A 61 -28.69 -17.11 2.73
CA GLY A 61 -29.27 -18.33 2.18
C GLY A 61 -28.70 -19.61 2.78
N SER A 62 -29.24 -20.75 2.37
CA SER A 62 -28.70 -22.07 2.74
C SER A 62 -27.26 -22.24 2.23
N PRO A 63 -26.40 -23.04 2.88
CA PRO A 63 -25.03 -23.28 2.41
C PRO A 63 -24.95 -23.72 0.94
N GLN A 64 -25.93 -24.50 0.48
CA GLN A 64 -26.06 -24.93 -0.91
C GLN A 64 -26.32 -23.75 -1.86
N ARG A 65 -27.23 -22.83 -1.48
CA ARG A 65 -27.50 -21.63 -2.28
C ARG A 65 -26.29 -20.71 -2.31
N VAL A 66 -25.62 -20.53 -1.17
CA VAL A 66 -24.37 -19.75 -1.05
C VAL A 66 -23.28 -20.30 -1.97
N ALA A 67 -23.12 -21.63 -2.03
CA ALA A 67 -22.18 -22.29 -2.94
C ALA A 67 -22.58 -22.13 -4.42
N ALA A 68 -23.86 -22.24 -4.75
CA ALA A 68 -24.36 -22.01 -6.10
C ALA A 68 -24.10 -20.57 -6.58
N LEU A 69 -24.36 -19.58 -5.72
CA LEU A 69 -24.09 -18.17 -6.00
C LEU A 69 -22.58 -17.91 -6.17
N GLU A 70 -21.73 -18.59 -5.40
CA GLU A 70 -20.27 -18.50 -5.57
C GLU A 70 -19.81 -19.10 -6.91
N ALA A 71 -20.41 -20.21 -7.35
CA ALA A 71 -20.14 -20.76 -8.68
C ALA A 71 -20.53 -19.78 -9.80
N LEU A 72 -21.69 -19.12 -9.69
CA LEU A 72 -22.11 -18.06 -10.63
C LEU A 72 -21.09 -16.92 -10.66
N ARG A 73 -20.63 -16.45 -9.49
CA ARG A 73 -19.60 -15.41 -9.37
C ARG A 73 -18.30 -15.82 -10.07
N GLN A 74 -17.85 -17.06 -9.88
CA GLN A 74 -16.61 -17.55 -10.48
C GLN A 74 -16.71 -17.63 -11.99
N ARG A 75 -17.79 -18.20 -12.56
CA ARG A 75 -17.99 -18.23 -14.01
C ARG A 75 -18.05 -16.83 -14.60
N ALA A 76 -18.85 -15.95 -14.00
CA ALA A 76 -18.94 -14.56 -14.44
C ALA A 76 -17.56 -13.86 -14.38
N GLY A 77 -16.80 -14.00 -13.30
CA GLY A 77 -15.55 -13.28 -13.08
C GLY A 77 -14.31 -13.85 -13.78
N ARG A 78 -14.24 -15.18 -13.98
CA ARG A 78 -13.06 -15.87 -14.54
C ARG A 78 -13.24 -16.32 -15.98
N GLU A 79 -14.47 -16.63 -16.38
CA GLU A 79 -14.79 -17.11 -17.73
C GLU A 79 -15.47 -16.03 -18.57
N GLY A 80 -16.01 -14.98 -17.94
CA GLY A 80 -16.75 -13.94 -18.63
C GLY A 80 -18.20 -14.35 -18.95
N ASP A 81 -18.74 -15.32 -18.20
CA ASP A 81 -20.10 -15.83 -18.39
C ASP A 81 -21.16 -14.75 -18.07
N VAL A 82 -21.72 -14.17 -19.14
CA VAL A 82 -22.76 -13.13 -19.08
C VAL A 82 -24.07 -13.67 -18.52
N ALA A 83 -24.39 -14.95 -18.76
CA ALA A 83 -25.62 -15.57 -18.24
C ALA A 83 -25.53 -15.72 -16.73
N ALA A 84 -24.38 -16.18 -16.21
CA ALA A 84 -24.14 -16.23 -14.77
C ALA A 84 -24.20 -14.85 -14.11
N LEU A 85 -23.63 -13.81 -14.76
CA LEU A 85 -23.76 -12.43 -14.26
C LEU A 85 -25.22 -11.97 -14.21
N LYS A 86 -26.03 -12.30 -15.23
CA LYS A 86 -27.44 -11.94 -15.29
C LYS A 86 -28.25 -12.62 -14.18
N GLU A 87 -28.02 -13.91 -13.95
CA GLU A 87 -28.67 -14.66 -12.88
C GLU A 87 -28.30 -14.11 -11.50
N LEU A 88 -27.01 -13.87 -11.26
CA LEU A 88 -26.52 -13.26 -10.02
C LEU A 88 -27.10 -11.86 -9.79
N THR A 89 -27.26 -11.08 -10.87
CA THR A 89 -27.89 -9.76 -10.83
C THR A 89 -29.38 -9.85 -10.49
N ALA A 90 -30.10 -10.84 -11.04
CA ALA A 90 -31.51 -11.05 -10.74
C ALA A 90 -31.73 -11.44 -9.27
N ALA A 91 -30.90 -12.35 -8.75
CA ALA A 91 -30.92 -12.75 -7.34
C ALA A 91 -30.65 -11.56 -6.39
N ALA A 92 -29.64 -10.74 -6.69
CA ALA A 92 -29.35 -9.54 -5.92
C ALA A 92 -30.52 -8.54 -5.95
N LYS A 93 -31.18 -8.35 -7.10
CA LYS A 93 -32.38 -7.49 -7.22
C LYS A 93 -33.59 -8.04 -6.47
N ALA A 94 -33.67 -9.36 -6.31
CA ALA A 94 -34.71 -10.02 -5.51
C ALA A 94 -34.45 -9.90 -3.98
N GLY A 95 -33.37 -9.24 -3.56
CA GLY A 95 -33.04 -9.02 -2.16
C GLY A 95 -32.16 -10.10 -1.53
N GLU A 96 -31.62 -11.05 -2.30
CA GLU A 96 -30.67 -12.03 -1.77
C GLU A 96 -29.35 -11.34 -1.40
N ILE A 97 -29.09 -11.17 -0.09
CA ILE A 97 -27.90 -10.49 0.44
C ILE A 97 -26.61 -11.17 -0.05
N ASP A 98 -26.57 -12.51 -0.02
CA ASP A 98 -25.41 -13.29 -0.50
C ASP A 98 -25.12 -13.08 -1.99
N ALA A 99 -26.17 -12.92 -2.80
CA ALA A 99 -26.03 -12.64 -4.22
C ALA A 99 -25.53 -11.21 -4.45
N ALA A 100 -26.03 -10.25 -3.66
CA ALA A 100 -25.56 -8.86 -3.69
C ALA A 100 -24.08 -8.75 -3.33
N THR A 101 -23.59 -9.42 -2.27
CA THR A 101 -22.16 -9.43 -1.91
C THR A 101 -21.29 -10.00 -3.04
N ARG A 102 -21.74 -11.07 -3.70
CA ARG A 102 -21.00 -11.70 -4.80
C ARG A 102 -21.01 -10.85 -6.06
N LEU A 103 -22.15 -10.25 -6.40
CA LEU A 103 -22.25 -9.28 -7.49
C LEU A 103 -21.37 -8.07 -7.23
N ALA A 104 -21.33 -7.58 -5.98
CA ALA A 104 -20.48 -6.47 -5.58
C ALA A 104 -19.02 -6.75 -5.94
N SER A 105 -18.50 -7.94 -5.65
CA SER A 105 -17.11 -8.32 -6.00
C SER A 105 -16.79 -8.30 -7.50
N LEU A 106 -17.80 -8.45 -8.37
CA LEU A 106 -17.65 -8.37 -9.83
C LEU A 106 -17.66 -6.93 -10.34
N VAL A 107 -18.28 -6.02 -9.60
CA VAL A 107 -18.39 -4.59 -9.89
C VAL A 107 -17.28 -3.79 -9.18
N ASP A 108 -16.74 -4.33 -8.09
CA ASP A 108 -15.72 -3.71 -7.26
C ASP A 108 -14.41 -3.53 -8.06
N PRO A 109 -13.92 -2.28 -8.23
CA PRO A 109 -12.67 -2.02 -8.92
C PRO A 109 -11.45 -2.58 -8.16
N LEU A 110 -11.52 -2.68 -6.84
CA LEU A 110 -10.43 -3.20 -5.99
C LEU A 110 -10.30 -4.72 -6.09
N ALA A 111 -11.40 -5.40 -6.41
CA ALA A 111 -11.44 -6.85 -6.64
C ALA A 111 -11.20 -7.25 -8.11
N ALA A 112 -10.86 -6.30 -8.99
CA ALA A 112 -10.74 -6.54 -10.44
C ALA A 112 -9.71 -7.61 -10.79
N LYS A 113 -8.58 -7.65 -10.07
CA LYS A 113 -7.53 -8.67 -10.28
C LYS A 113 -8.02 -10.10 -10.03
N ALA A 114 -8.95 -10.28 -9.07
CA ALA A 114 -9.53 -11.58 -8.76
C ALA A 114 -10.61 -12.01 -9.76
N THR A 115 -11.11 -11.08 -10.58
CA THR A 115 -12.22 -11.28 -11.52
C THR A 115 -11.87 -10.71 -12.91
N PRO A 116 -10.75 -11.14 -13.52
CA PRO A 116 -10.15 -10.46 -14.66
C PRO A 116 -11.01 -10.48 -15.93
N ARG A 117 -11.96 -11.41 -16.05
CA ARG A 117 -12.86 -11.54 -17.20
C ARG A 117 -14.29 -11.09 -16.91
N SER A 118 -14.55 -10.49 -15.75
CA SER A 118 -15.89 -10.03 -15.38
C SER A 118 -16.46 -9.07 -16.43
N PRO A 119 -17.66 -9.35 -16.99
CA PRO A 119 -18.34 -8.43 -17.90
C PRO A 119 -19.05 -7.28 -17.17
N ALA A 120 -19.05 -7.27 -15.83
CA ALA A 120 -19.68 -6.21 -15.05
C ALA A 120 -18.84 -4.91 -15.10
N PRO A 121 -19.46 -3.75 -15.39
CA PRO A 121 -18.77 -2.46 -15.31
C PRO A 121 -18.23 -2.21 -13.90
N ARG A 122 -17.02 -1.65 -13.81
CA ARG A 122 -16.39 -1.34 -12.53
C ARG A 122 -16.91 -0.01 -11.98
N ASP A 123 -17.44 -0.05 -10.76
CA ASP A 123 -18.04 1.10 -10.10
C ASP A 123 -17.98 0.93 -8.57
N GLY A 124 -17.12 1.71 -7.91
CA GLY A 124 -16.92 1.64 -6.46
C GLY A 124 -18.17 2.04 -5.66
N GLY A 125 -18.94 3.02 -6.13
CA GLY A 125 -20.15 3.48 -5.44
C GLY A 125 -21.26 2.43 -5.50
N ARG A 126 -21.44 1.81 -6.66
CA ARG A 126 -22.36 0.68 -6.84
C ARG A 126 -21.92 -0.55 -6.07
N ALA A 127 -20.62 -0.88 -6.07
CA ALA A 127 -20.08 -1.97 -5.27
C ALA A 127 -20.34 -1.74 -3.77
N ALA A 128 -20.07 -0.53 -3.27
CA ALA A 128 -20.36 -0.17 -1.88
C ALA A 128 -21.85 -0.33 -1.55
N ALA A 129 -22.76 0.09 -2.43
CA ALA A 129 -24.20 -0.10 -2.23
C ALA A 129 -24.60 -1.57 -2.14
N LEU A 130 -23.97 -2.45 -2.93
CA LEU A 130 -24.24 -3.89 -2.92
C LEU A 130 -23.63 -4.61 -1.71
N TYR A 131 -22.50 -4.13 -1.16
CA TYR A 131 -21.91 -4.70 0.06
C TYR A 131 -22.65 -4.28 1.34
N ARG A 132 -23.34 -3.13 1.38
CA ARG A 132 -23.99 -2.59 2.59
C ARG A 132 -24.94 -3.58 3.29
N PRO A 133 -25.86 -4.27 2.60
CA PRO A 133 -26.75 -5.23 3.26
C PRO A 133 -26.00 -6.38 3.92
N GLY A 134 -24.96 -6.91 3.26
CA GLY A 134 -24.11 -7.96 3.81
C GLY A 134 -23.30 -7.47 5.01
N ALA A 135 -22.75 -6.26 4.94
CA ALA A 135 -22.03 -5.68 6.06
C ALA A 135 -22.94 -5.46 7.28
N ALA A 136 -24.18 -5.03 7.06
CA ALA A 136 -25.18 -4.86 8.11
C ALA A 136 -25.64 -6.18 8.74
N SER A 137 -25.59 -7.29 7.99
CA SER A 137 -25.90 -8.64 8.50
C SER A 137 -24.72 -9.34 9.18
N GLY A 138 -23.54 -8.72 9.24
CA GLY A 138 -22.35 -9.30 9.86
C GLY A 138 -21.51 -10.20 8.94
N ASP A 139 -21.70 -10.11 7.62
CA ASP A 139 -20.83 -10.77 6.65
C ASP A 139 -19.44 -10.11 6.66
N ILE A 140 -18.45 -10.82 7.19
CA ILE A 140 -17.07 -10.34 7.34
C ILE A 140 -16.43 -9.93 6.01
N VAL A 141 -16.77 -10.58 4.89
CA VAL A 141 -16.24 -10.23 3.57
C VAL A 141 -16.84 -8.91 3.12
N ALA A 142 -18.16 -8.75 3.28
CA ALA A 142 -18.84 -7.51 2.95
C ALA A 142 -18.37 -6.34 3.83
N ILE A 143 -18.15 -6.57 5.13
CA ILE A 143 -17.59 -5.55 6.04
C ILE A 143 -16.19 -5.12 5.56
N ALA A 144 -15.29 -6.07 5.29
CA ALA A 144 -13.93 -5.78 4.86
C ALA A 144 -13.90 -4.96 3.56
N ARG A 145 -14.65 -5.42 2.54
CA ARG A 145 -14.67 -4.80 1.20
C ARG A 145 -15.36 -3.45 1.21
N LEU A 146 -16.44 -3.29 1.95
CA LEU A 146 -17.09 -2.00 2.14
C LEU A 146 -16.17 -1.02 2.87
N ALA A 147 -15.49 -1.46 3.94
CA ALA A 147 -14.52 -0.65 4.65
C ALA A 147 -13.40 -0.17 3.71
N ASP A 148 -12.85 -1.07 2.90
CA ASP A 148 -11.76 -0.76 1.97
C ASP A 148 -12.18 0.28 0.92
N LEU A 149 -13.38 0.13 0.32
CA LEU A 149 -13.95 1.08 -0.65
C LEU A 149 -14.20 2.47 -0.04
N LEU A 150 -14.76 2.52 1.16
CA LEU A 150 -15.09 3.79 1.83
C LEU A 150 -13.85 4.54 2.34
N MET A 151 -12.69 3.88 2.37
CA MET A 151 -11.40 4.45 2.75
C MET A 151 -10.49 4.74 1.52
N GLU A 152 -11.02 4.70 0.30
CA GLU A 152 -10.31 5.21 -0.87
C GLU A 152 -10.20 6.75 -0.82
N ASP A 153 -9.16 7.30 -1.45
CA ASP A 153 -8.89 8.75 -1.41
C ASP A 153 -10.02 9.58 -2.02
N ALA A 154 -10.76 9.01 -2.98
CA ALA A 154 -11.90 9.62 -3.63
C ALA A 154 -13.16 9.70 -2.75
N ALA A 155 -13.23 8.96 -1.64
CA ALA A 155 -14.41 8.92 -0.77
C ALA A 155 -14.57 10.22 0.02
N GLY A 156 -15.81 10.64 0.31
CA GLY A 156 -16.07 11.81 1.14
C GLY A 156 -15.64 11.61 2.60
N GLU A 157 -15.50 12.70 3.36
CA GLU A 157 -15.09 12.63 4.78
C GLU A 157 -16.02 11.74 5.64
N ARG A 158 -17.34 11.85 5.43
CA ARG A 158 -18.34 11.03 6.12
C ARG A 158 -18.16 9.54 5.81
N GLU A 159 -17.91 9.23 4.55
CA GLU A 159 -17.69 7.86 4.07
C GLU A 159 -16.40 7.29 4.66
N ARG A 160 -15.30 8.05 4.65
CA ARG A 160 -14.04 7.65 5.28
C ARG A 160 -14.20 7.33 6.77
N ARG A 161 -14.94 8.16 7.52
CA ARG A 161 -15.25 7.88 8.94
C ARG A 161 -16.07 6.61 9.12
N GLN A 162 -17.00 6.36 8.22
CA GLN A 162 -17.76 5.10 8.22
C GLN A 162 -16.85 3.91 7.89
N GLY A 163 -15.98 4.04 6.88
CA GLY A 163 -14.98 3.04 6.50
C GLY A 163 -14.04 2.69 7.65
N CYS A 164 -13.52 3.69 8.37
CA CYS A 164 -12.68 3.47 9.56
C CYS A 164 -13.41 2.67 10.65
N ARG A 165 -14.67 3.00 10.94
CA ARG A 165 -15.48 2.25 11.93
C ARG A 165 -15.72 0.81 11.50
N LEU A 166 -16.09 0.60 10.23
CA LEU A 166 -16.30 -0.74 9.67
C LEU A 166 -15.00 -1.56 9.66
N GLY A 167 -13.87 -0.93 9.33
CA GLY A 167 -12.56 -1.57 9.36
C GLY A 167 -12.19 -2.06 10.77
N LEU A 168 -12.47 -1.26 11.81
CA LEU A 168 -12.30 -1.71 13.19
C LEU A 168 -13.28 -2.83 13.57
N THR A 169 -14.56 -2.73 13.16
CA THR A 169 -15.53 -3.82 13.36
C THR A 169 -15.04 -5.13 12.74
N TRP A 170 -14.43 -5.07 11.54
CA TRP A 170 -13.83 -6.23 10.91
C TRP A 170 -12.64 -6.76 11.72
N LEU A 171 -11.71 -5.90 12.11
CA LEU A 171 -10.51 -6.29 12.86
C LEU A 171 -10.85 -6.93 14.22
N ASP A 172 -11.90 -6.44 14.88
CA ASP A 172 -12.38 -6.93 16.19
C ASP A 172 -13.34 -8.12 16.08
N HIS A 173 -13.67 -8.56 14.86
CA HIS A 173 -14.63 -9.65 14.66
C HIS A 173 -14.02 -10.99 15.13
N PRO A 174 -14.72 -11.82 15.96
CA PRO A 174 -14.15 -13.04 16.55
C PRO A 174 -13.64 -14.09 15.56
N ARG A 175 -14.22 -14.10 14.35
CA ARG A 175 -13.75 -14.95 13.25
C ARG A 175 -12.41 -14.51 12.69
N VAL A 176 -12.10 -13.20 12.65
CA VAL A 176 -10.88 -12.67 12.04
C VAL A 176 -9.67 -13.08 12.86
N ASN A 177 -8.73 -13.74 12.20
CA ASN A 177 -7.49 -14.24 12.78
C ASN A 177 -6.29 -13.76 11.94
N ARG A 178 -5.07 -14.09 12.38
CA ARG A 178 -3.84 -13.70 11.67
C ARG A 178 -3.83 -14.19 10.22
N ASP A 179 -4.35 -15.37 9.93
CA ASP A 179 -4.36 -15.90 8.56
C ASP A 179 -5.27 -15.11 7.63
N MET A 180 -6.38 -14.55 8.14
CA MET A 180 -7.28 -13.69 7.36
C MET A 180 -6.75 -12.28 7.12
N LEU A 181 -5.66 -11.86 7.78
CA LEU A 181 -4.94 -10.65 7.40
C LEU A 181 -4.15 -10.85 6.08
N ARG A 182 -3.85 -12.10 5.70
CA ARG A 182 -3.19 -12.42 4.43
C ARG A 182 -4.14 -12.13 3.26
N GLY A 183 -3.71 -11.28 2.34
CA GLY A 183 -4.53 -10.76 1.24
C GLY A 183 -5.40 -9.55 1.60
N GLU A 184 -5.39 -9.10 2.86
CA GLU A 184 -6.07 -7.91 3.36
C GLU A 184 -5.08 -6.88 3.92
N GLU A 185 -3.82 -6.94 3.50
CA GLU A 185 -2.74 -6.11 4.03
C GLU A 185 -3.03 -4.61 3.83
N ARG A 186 -3.60 -4.28 2.67
CA ARG A 186 -3.99 -2.91 2.32
C ARG A 186 -5.07 -2.38 3.27
N LEU A 187 -6.02 -3.23 3.65
CA LEU A 187 -7.06 -2.89 4.60
C LEU A 187 -6.47 -2.70 6.01
N ALA A 188 -5.58 -3.58 6.45
CA ALA A 188 -4.89 -3.45 7.73
C ALA A 188 -4.11 -2.13 7.84
N GLU A 189 -3.40 -1.73 6.78
CA GLU A 189 -2.71 -0.43 6.73
C GLU A 189 -3.67 0.77 6.80
N LYS A 190 -4.83 0.69 6.13
CA LYS A 190 -5.87 1.73 6.21
C LYS A 190 -6.43 1.84 7.61
N ILE A 191 -6.70 0.71 8.27
CA ILE A 191 -7.18 0.68 9.66
C ILE A 191 -6.14 1.29 10.60
N ALA A 192 -4.86 0.94 10.43
CA ALA A 192 -3.78 1.54 11.21
C ALA A 192 -3.71 3.06 11.04
N ARG A 193 -3.91 3.59 9.83
CA ARG A 193 -4.01 5.04 9.61
C ARG A 193 -5.21 5.66 10.31
N CYS A 194 -6.37 5.00 10.31
CA CYS A 194 -7.55 5.46 11.06
C CYS A 194 -7.26 5.61 12.56
N LEU A 195 -6.54 4.66 13.15
CA LEU A 195 -6.18 4.65 14.57
C LEU A 195 -5.21 5.76 14.99
N VAL A 196 -4.57 6.45 14.05
CA VAL A 196 -3.68 7.59 14.34
C VAL A 196 -4.18 8.92 13.78
N ASP A 197 -5.32 8.92 13.10
CA ASP A 197 -5.90 10.12 12.50
C ASP A 197 -7.00 10.69 13.40
N PRO A 198 -6.87 11.91 13.95
CA PRO A 198 -7.93 12.53 14.76
C PRO A 198 -9.24 12.70 14.00
N GLN A 199 -9.20 12.77 12.66
CA GLN A 199 -10.37 13.00 11.82
C GLN A 199 -11.09 11.71 11.42
N SER A 200 -10.53 10.54 11.73
CA SER A 200 -11.08 9.23 11.36
C SER A 200 -12.42 8.91 12.03
N GLY A 201 -12.75 9.58 13.13
CA GLY A 201 -13.95 9.31 13.92
C GLY A 201 -13.90 8.00 14.70
N VAL A 202 -12.71 7.39 14.84
CA VAL A 202 -12.44 6.27 15.74
C VAL A 202 -11.51 6.71 16.87
N ALA A 203 -11.51 5.97 17.98
CA ALA A 203 -10.59 6.24 19.08
C ALA A 203 -9.14 6.05 18.61
N GLN A 204 -8.28 7.00 18.98
CA GLN A 204 -6.88 6.93 18.62
C GLN A 204 -6.15 5.91 19.48
N ASP A 205 -5.40 5.03 18.83
CA ASP A 205 -4.62 3.98 19.49
C ASP A 205 -3.35 3.72 18.65
N PRO A 206 -2.30 4.54 18.83
CA PRO A 206 -1.08 4.43 18.04
C PRO A 206 -0.32 3.13 18.30
N ASP A 207 -0.40 2.58 19.52
CA ASP A 207 0.29 1.34 19.86
C ASP A 207 -0.36 0.16 19.15
N ARG A 208 -1.70 0.08 19.17
CA ARG A 208 -2.46 -0.91 18.38
C ARG A 208 -2.25 -0.74 16.89
N ALA A 209 -2.16 0.49 16.40
CA ALA A 209 -1.87 0.77 15.00
C ALA A 209 -0.49 0.25 14.58
N GLY A 210 0.52 0.47 15.42
CA GLY A 210 1.87 -0.04 15.22
C GLY A 210 1.95 -1.56 15.23
N ALA A 211 1.32 -2.18 16.23
CA ALA A 211 1.20 -3.63 16.33
C ALA A 211 0.53 -4.26 15.10
N LEU A 212 -0.58 -3.68 14.65
CA LEU A 212 -1.29 -4.13 13.46
C LEU A 212 -0.41 -4.10 12.21
N VAL A 213 0.34 -3.01 12.00
CA VAL A 213 1.26 -2.92 10.85
C VAL A 213 2.37 -3.96 10.96
N VAL A 214 3.05 -4.03 12.10
CA VAL A 214 4.15 -4.98 12.34
C VAL A 214 3.70 -6.42 12.14
N ASP A 215 2.53 -6.80 12.66
CA ASP A 215 1.98 -8.14 12.48
C ASP A 215 1.62 -8.46 11.03
N THR A 216 1.16 -7.45 10.28
CA THR A 216 0.82 -7.59 8.86
C THR A 216 2.08 -7.78 8.01
N LEU A 217 3.23 -7.20 8.39
CA LEU A 217 4.47 -7.30 7.61
C LEU A 217 4.93 -8.75 7.39
N ARG A 218 4.79 -9.62 8.41
CA ARG A 218 5.16 -11.05 8.32
C ARG A 218 4.25 -11.89 7.43
N LEU A 219 3.08 -11.35 7.05
CA LEU A 219 2.06 -12.08 6.30
C LEU A 219 2.11 -11.78 4.81
N LYS A 220 2.97 -10.85 4.37
CA LYS A 220 2.94 -10.30 3.01
C LYS A 220 3.90 -10.98 2.02
N TYR A 221 3.71 -10.62 0.75
CA TYR A 221 4.69 -10.72 -0.33
C TYR A 221 5.75 -9.59 -0.23
N ASP A 222 7.04 -9.92 -0.40
CA ASP A 222 8.22 -9.03 -0.28
C ASP A 222 8.05 -7.61 -0.87
N ARG A 223 7.46 -7.50 -2.07
CA ARG A 223 7.33 -6.23 -2.79
C ARG A 223 6.46 -5.20 -2.05
N SER A 224 5.33 -5.63 -1.48
CA SER A 224 4.41 -4.75 -0.75
C SER A 224 4.98 -4.33 0.61
N ILE A 225 5.80 -5.18 1.23
CA ILE A 225 6.53 -4.87 2.47
C ILE A 225 7.56 -3.78 2.17
N ARG A 226 8.37 -3.95 1.13
CA ARG A 226 9.41 -2.99 0.74
C ARG A 226 8.84 -1.63 0.37
N GLN A 227 7.76 -1.57 -0.40
CA GLN A 227 7.09 -0.31 -0.73
C GLN A 227 6.60 0.43 0.53
N TYR A 228 6.04 -0.30 1.49
CA TYR A 228 5.60 0.27 2.75
C TYR A 228 6.79 0.77 3.60
N ILE A 229 7.82 -0.07 3.79
CA ILE A 229 8.99 0.25 4.62
C ILE A 229 9.80 1.42 4.03
N TYR A 230 10.03 1.46 2.73
CA TYR A 230 10.76 2.57 2.11
C TYR A 230 9.90 3.83 1.93
N GLY A 231 8.58 3.68 1.95
CA GLY A 231 7.62 4.77 2.00
C GLY A 231 7.27 5.24 3.41
N LEU A 232 7.99 4.80 4.45
CA LEU A 232 7.65 5.08 5.85
C LEU A 232 7.58 6.57 6.16
N GLY A 233 8.36 7.41 5.46
CA GLY A 233 8.30 8.87 5.58
C GLY A 233 6.96 9.51 5.13
N LEU A 234 6.09 8.77 4.45
CA LEU A 234 4.73 9.19 4.10
C LEU A 234 3.72 8.90 5.21
N GLN A 235 4.10 8.13 6.23
CA GLN A 235 3.21 7.79 7.35
C GLN A 235 3.23 8.87 8.42
N LYS A 236 2.13 8.97 9.18
CA LYS A 236 2.04 9.92 10.31
C LYS A 236 3.03 9.55 11.41
N PRO A 237 3.68 10.52 12.08
CA PRO A 237 4.65 10.26 13.14
C PRO A 237 4.11 9.39 14.28
N GLU A 238 2.82 9.50 14.59
CA GLU A 238 2.12 8.72 15.62
C GLU A 238 2.13 7.23 15.29
N LEU A 239 1.92 6.87 14.01
CA LEU A 239 1.97 5.49 13.55
C LEU A 239 3.40 4.94 13.64
N ILE A 240 4.38 5.76 13.28
CA ILE A 240 5.80 5.37 13.35
C ILE A 240 6.21 5.14 14.82
N ARG A 241 5.79 5.99 15.75
CA ARG A 241 6.03 5.77 17.20
C ARG A 241 5.41 4.46 17.68
N GLY A 242 4.19 4.17 17.26
CA GLY A 242 3.52 2.90 17.55
C GLY A 242 4.34 1.70 17.07
N MET A 243 4.83 1.74 15.82
CA MET A 243 5.69 0.69 15.28
C MET A 243 7.00 0.55 16.04
N GLN A 244 7.66 1.66 16.37
CA GLN A 244 8.92 1.65 17.14
C GLN A 244 8.74 1.02 18.53
N ARG A 245 7.63 1.33 19.22
CA ARG A 245 7.28 0.72 20.51
C ARG A 245 7.03 -0.77 20.39
N GLU A 246 6.24 -1.18 19.40
CA GLU A 246 5.97 -2.59 19.15
C GLU A 246 7.28 -3.35 18.88
N LEU A 247 8.14 -2.84 18.01
CA LEU A 247 9.43 -3.45 17.69
C LEU A 247 10.34 -3.57 18.91
N ALA A 248 10.33 -2.57 19.80
CA ALA A 248 11.08 -2.59 21.05
C ALA A 248 10.52 -3.62 22.05
N ALA A 249 9.19 -3.73 22.16
CA ALA A 249 8.52 -4.61 23.10
C ALA A 249 8.55 -6.09 22.65
N ARG A 250 8.48 -6.34 21.35
CA ARG A 250 8.26 -7.67 20.77
C ARG A 250 9.44 -8.61 20.91
N ARG A 251 10.68 -8.11 20.82
CA ARG A 251 11.89 -8.91 20.99
C ARG A 251 12.92 -8.17 21.83
N PRO A 252 13.58 -8.83 22.81
CA PRO A 252 14.75 -8.26 23.47
C PRO A 252 15.78 -7.80 22.45
N ASN A 253 16.18 -6.53 22.52
CA ASN A 253 17.11 -5.88 21.57
C ASN A 253 16.64 -5.87 20.09
N GLY A 254 15.34 -6.08 19.81
CA GLY A 254 14.79 -6.07 18.45
C GLY A 254 14.87 -4.69 17.77
N TYR A 255 14.68 -3.64 18.58
CA TYR A 255 14.84 -2.24 18.21
C TYR A 255 15.40 -1.47 19.41
N THR A 256 16.51 -0.75 19.20
CA THR A 256 17.22 0.03 20.23
C THR A 256 17.30 1.52 19.89
N GLY A 257 16.63 1.94 18.81
CA GLY A 257 16.60 3.33 18.36
C GLY A 257 15.61 4.20 19.14
N PRO A 258 15.61 5.52 18.89
CA PRO A 258 14.70 6.45 19.56
C PRO A 258 13.25 6.28 19.10
N ILE A 259 12.31 6.25 20.06
CA ILE A 259 10.86 6.24 19.79
C ILE A 259 10.38 7.68 19.52
N ASP A 260 10.76 8.23 18.38
CA ASP A 260 10.56 9.63 18.00
C ASP A 260 9.52 9.84 16.88
N GLY A 261 9.07 8.75 16.25
CA GLY A 261 8.13 8.81 15.12
C GLY A 261 8.77 9.21 13.80
N ARG A 262 10.09 9.16 13.70
CA ARG A 262 10.81 9.40 12.44
C ARG A 262 11.08 8.09 11.71
N ALA A 263 10.99 8.12 10.39
CA ALA A 263 11.37 7.01 9.52
C ALA A 263 12.91 6.86 9.45
N SER A 264 13.55 6.56 10.58
CA SER A 264 15.00 6.41 10.68
C SER A 264 15.47 5.12 10.01
N GLY A 265 16.75 5.09 9.59
CA GLY A 265 17.36 3.86 9.05
C GLY A 265 17.29 2.68 10.03
N GLU A 266 17.39 2.93 11.34
CA GLU A 266 17.21 1.89 12.37
C GLU A 266 15.80 1.33 12.41
N THR A 267 14.78 2.19 12.23
CA THR A 267 13.38 1.80 12.18
C THR A 267 13.10 0.96 10.93
N VAL A 268 13.64 1.37 9.78
CA VAL A 268 13.60 0.62 8.53
C VAL A 268 14.24 -0.76 8.69
N LEU A 269 15.47 -0.83 9.21
CA LEU A 269 16.19 -2.09 9.40
C LEU A 269 15.47 -3.03 10.38
N ALA A 270 14.87 -2.49 11.44
CA ALA A 270 14.09 -3.30 12.37
C ALA A 270 12.82 -3.88 11.74
N LEU A 271 12.11 -3.09 10.92
CA LEU A 271 10.95 -3.56 10.15
C LEU A 271 11.35 -4.59 9.08
N GLU A 272 12.49 -4.42 8.41
CA GLU A 272 12.99 -5.41 7.43
C GLU A 272 13.30 -6.75 8.09
N ARG A 273 13.96 -6.73 9.25
CA ARG A 273 14.22 -7.95 10.05
C ARG A 273 12.93 -8.59 10.52
N GLU A 274 12.00 -7.77 11.01
CA GLU A 274 10.70 -8.23 11.52
C GLU A 274 9.85 -8.86 10.41
N ALA A 275 9.97 -8.35 9.19
CA ALA A 275 9.32 -8.86 7.99
C ALA A 275 10.04 -10.07 7.36
N GLU A 276 11.15 -10.54 7.94
CA GLU A 276 11.98 -11.63 7.43
C GLU A 276 12.40 -11.44 5.96
N LEU A 277 12.49 -10.18 5.52
CA LEU A 277 12.98 -9.87 4.18
C LEU A 277 14.42 -10.38 4.10
N ARG A 278 14.72 -11.24 3.10
CA ARG A 278 16.11 -11.68 2.87
C ARG A 278 16.99 -10.43 2.84
N PRO A 279 18.04 -10.38 3.68
CA PRO A 279 18.97 -9.27 3.64
C PRO A 279 19.53 -9.19 2.22
N PHE A 280 19.48 -8.00 1.62
CA PHE A 280 20.60 -7.63 0.76
C PHE A 280 21.85 -7.84 1.63
N PRO A 281 22.96 -8.44 1.13
CA PRO A 281 24.15 -8.62 1.97
C PRO A 281 24.49 -7.30 2.69
N PRO A 282 25.10 -7.35 3.88
CA PRO A 282 25.18 -6.19 4.75
C PRO A 282 25.77 -5.02 3.97
N GLN A 283 25.01 -3.93 3.84
CA GLN A 283 25.64 -2.65 3.57
C GLN A 283 26.67 -2.47 4.69
N PRO A 284 27.92 -2.09 4.37
CA PRO A 284 28.89 -1.70 5.39
C PRO A 284 28.15 -0.79 6.37
N ARG A 285 28.27 -1.07 7.68
CA ARG A 285 27.63 -0.26 8.74
C ARG A 285 27.61 1.18 8.29
N SER A 286 26.42 1.75 8.10
CA SER A 286 26.30 3.18 7.87
C SER A 286 26.90 3.83 9.10
N ILE A 287 28.12 4.34 8.95
CA ILE A 287 28.61 5.42 9.79
C ILE A 287 27.47 6.45 9.76
N PRO A 288 26.96 6.95 10.90
CA PRO A 288 25.95 7.99 10.88
C PRO A 288 26.49 9.09 9.96
N ALA A 289 25.89 9.25 8.78
CA ALA A 289 26.25 10.35 7.93
C ALA A 289 25.78 11.58 8.69
N THR A 290 26.70 12.27 9.34
CA THR A 290 26.55 13.69 9.60
C THR A 290 26.25 14.29 8.24
N GLN A 291 24.96 14.51 7.94
CA GLN A 291 24.55 15.21 6.74
C GLN A 291 25.23 16.56 6.81
N THR A 292 26.23 16.76 5.95
CA THR A 292 26.99 18.00 5.94
C THR A 292 26.10 19.11 5.41
N ASP A 293 26.32 20.35 5.86
CA ASP A 293 25.63 21.52 5.33
C ASP A 293 25.74 21.60 3.80
N ALA A 294 26.84 21.10 3.23
CA ALA A 294 27.07 20.99 1.80
C ALA A 294 26.10 20.02 1.10
N GLU A 295 25.81 18.87 1.69
CA GLU A 295 24.87 17.90 1.12
C GLU A 295 23.43 18.43 1.17
N GLN A 296 23.06 19.09 2.26
CA GLN A 296 21.74 19.72 2.38
C GLN A 296 21.59 20.90 1.40
N ALA A 297 22.62 21.71 1.23
CA ALA A 297 22.67 22.78 0.25
C ALA A 297 22.53 22.23 -1.18
N PHE A 298 23.21 21.13 -1.50
CA PHE A 298 23.11 20.47 -2.79
C PHE A 298 21.70 19.94 -3.06
N ARG A 299 21.08 19.25 -2.10
CA ARG A 299 19.68 18.78 -2.25
C ARG A 299 18.71 19.93 -2.46
N SER A 300 18.88 21.02 -1.71
CA SER A 300 18.08 22.24 -1.86
C SER A 300 18.25 22.86 -3.25
N LEU A 301 19.48 22.83 -3.80
CA LEU A 301 19.76 23.28 -5.15
C LEU A 301 19.06 22.43 -6.22
N VAL A 302 19.06 21.10 -6.09
CA VAL A 302 18.36 20.20 -7.03
C VAL A 302 16.85 20.41 -7.00
N GLU A 303 16.26 20.58 -5.81
CA GLU A 303 14.83 20.87 -5.70
C GLU A 303 14.49 22.25 -6.29
N ALA A 304 15.29 23.27 -6.00
CA ALA A 304 15.10 24.60 -6.59
C ALA A 304 15.23 24.55 -8.13
N ALA A 305 16.15 23.75 -8.66
CA ALA A 305 16.36 23.57 -10.10
C ALA A 305 15.15 22.99 -10.84
N ARG A 306 14.13 22.45 -10.16
CA ARG A 306 12.86 22.08 -10.82
C ARG A 306 12.14 23.31 -11.37
N ARG A 307 12.16 24.43 -10.66
CA ARG A 307 11.35 25.62 -11.03
C ARG A 307 12.19 26.86 -11.34
N ASP A 308 13.41 26.94 -10.81
CA ASP A 308 14.30 28.09 -10.94
C ASP A 308 15.40 27.85 -12.01
N ALA A 309 15.42 28.70 -13.03
CA ALA A 309 16.41 28.61 -14.12
C ALA A 309 17.84 28.93 -13.66
N GLY A 310 18.02 29.82 -12.70
CA GLY A 310 19.31 30.13 -12.10
C GLY A 310 19.84 28.97 -11.26
N ALA A 311 18.98 28.28 -10.51
CA ALA A 311 19.35 27.05 -9.81
C ALA A 311 19.77 25.94 -10.79
N ARG A 312 19.04 25.77 -11.90
CA ARG A 312 19.45 24.87 -12.99
C ARG A 312 20.80 25.24 -13.59
N ALA A 313 21.05 26.52 -13.83
CA ALA A 313 22.33 26.98 -14.38
C ALA A 313 23.50 26.69 -13.42
N ARG A 314 23.29 26.82 -12.10
CA ARG A 314 24.28 26.43 -11.08
C ARG A 314 24.52 24.92 -11.08
N LEU A 315 23.46 24.11 -11.15
CA LEU A 315 23.58 22.65 -11.23
C LEU A 315 24.28 22.21 -12.53
N GLN A 316 24.00 22.88 -13.65
CA GLN A 316 24.70 22.71 -14.92
C GLN A 316 26.19 23.07 -14.80
N ALA A 317 26.53 24.18 -14.15
CA ALA A 317 27.94 24.56 -13.94
C ALA A 317 28.70 23.53 -13.09
N MET A 318 28.03 22.89 -12.12
CA MET A 318 28.63 21.77 -11.37
C MET A 318 28.84 20.55 -12.26
N ALA A 319 27.84 20.18 -13.07
CA ALA A 319 27.94 19.10 -14.03
C ALA A 319 29.05 19.35 -15.08
N ASP A 320 29.22 20.58 -15.53
CA ASP A 320 30.27 20.96 -16.49
C ASP A 320 31.69 20.89 -15.89
N ARG A 321 31.80 21.04 -14.57
CA ARG A 321 33.05 20.86 -13.82
C ARG A 321 33.37 19.39 -13.49
N GLY A 322 32.55 18.45 -13.93
CA GLY A 322 32.81 17.02 -13.73
C GLY A 322 32.12 16.41 -12.52
N ASP A 323 31.22 17.13 -11.82
CA ASP A 323 30.48 16.55 -10.70
C ASP A 323 29.49 15.49 -11.20
N ALA A 324 29.79 14.21 -10.90
CA ALA A 324 29.01 13.07 -11.34
C ALA A 324 27.58 13.08 -10.77
N LYS A 325 27.39 13.58 -9.55
CA LYS A 325 26.10 13.68 -8.89
C LYS A 325 25.25 14.77 -9.54
N ALA A 326 25.85 15.94 -9.81
CA ALA A 326 25.19 17.02 -10.54
C ALA A 326 24.77 16.59 -11.94
N MET A 327 25.61 15.83 -12.66
CA MET A 327 25.24 15.26 -13.97
C MET A 327 24.05 14.30 -13.85
N ALA A 328 24.05 13.40 -12.86
CA ALA A 328 22.97 12.43 -12.66
C ALA A 328 21.64 13.13 -12.31
N ASP A 329 21.65 14.04 -11.32
CA ASP A 329 20.45 14.75 -10.88
C ASP A 329 19.91 15.68 -11.97
N LEU A 330 20.79 16.40 -12.68
CA LEU A 330 20.37 17.24 -13.81
C LEU A 330 19.81 16.41 -14.96
N GLY A 331 20.43 15.25 -15.25
CA GLY A 331 19.88 14.28 -16.21
C GLY A 331 18.50 13.80 -15.79
N GLY A 332 18.30 13.56 -14.49
CA GLY A 332 17.00 13.22 -13.91
C GLY A 332 15.94 14.30 -14.13
N LEU A 333 16.29 15.59 -13.98
CA LEU A 333 15.38 16.71 -14.23
C LEU A 333 14.94 16.81 -15.70
N TYR A 334 15.80 16.47 -16.65
CA TYR A 334 15.46 16.43 -18.08
C TYR A 334 14.75 15.13 -18.50
N SER A 335 14.83 14.07 -17.72
CA SER A 335 14.30 12.74 -18.07
C SER A 335 12.77 12.73 -18.13
N PRO A 336 12.14 12.30 -19.25
CA PRO A 336 10.69 12.13 -19.32
C PRO A 336 10.12 11.09 -18.33
N VAL A 337 10.98 10.22 -17.78
CA VAL A 337 10.59 9.22 -16.79
C VAL A 337 10.29 9.87 -15.44
N TYR A 338 11.08 10.88 -15.06
CA TYR A 338 11.01 11.56 -13.75
C TYR A 338 10.33 12.93 -13.84
N ASN A 339 10.41 13.61 -14.99
CA ASN A 339 9.76 14.86 -15.28
C ASN A 339 8.76 14.67 -16.43
N ARG A 340 7.48 14.46 -16.09
CA ARG A 340 6.38 14.29 -17.05
C ARG A 340 5.85 15.62 -17.61
N GLY A 341 6.71 16.64 -17.68
CA GLY A 341 6.34 18.02 -18.03
C GLY A 341 5.93 18.90 -16.84
N GLU A 342 6.16 18.43 -15.61
CA GLU A 342 5.74 19.10 -14.38
C GLU A 342 6.66 20.28 -13.98
N PHE A 343 7.92 20.25 -14.43
CA PHE A 343 8.94 21.23 -14.04
C PHE A 343 9.25 22.20 -15.18
N PHE A 344 9.59 21.62 -16.32
CA PHE A 344 9.88 22.24 -17.61
C PHE A 344 9.84 21.13 -18.68
N ALA A 345 9.85 21.50 -19.96
CA ALA A 345 9.80 20.53 -21.04
C ALA A 345 10.95 19.51 -20.93
N PRO A 346 10.66 18.19 -20.82
CA PRO A 346 11.71 17.18 -20.72
C PRO A 346 12.47 17.06 -22.05
N ASP A 347 13.73 16.63 -21.96
CA ASP A 347 14.62 16.40 -23.09
C ASP A 347 15.36 15.08 -22.85
N ALA A 348 14.83 13.99 -23.43
CA ALA A 348 15.34 12.64 -23.23
C ALA A 348 16.77 12.47 -23.76
N ARG A 349 17.09 13.13 -24.88
CA ARG A 349 18.45 13.10 -25.45
C ARG A 349 19.44 13.77 -24.50
N ARG A 350 19.11 14.94 -23.97
CA ARG A 350 19.96 15.63 -23.00
C ARG A 350 20.08 14.84 -21.69
N ALA A 351 18.98 14.26 -21.21
CA ALA A 351 18.99 13.39 -20.04
C ALA A 351 19.96 12.21 -20.21
N ALA A 352 19.85 11.48 -21.32
CA ALA A 352 20.72 10.34 -21.61
C ALA A 352 22.20 10.75 -21.69
N GLN A 353 22.53 11.87 -22.34
CA GLN A 353 23.91 12.37 -22.43
C GLN A 353 24.51 12.70 -21.06
N LEU A 354 23.75 13.39 -20.20
CA LEU A 354 24.19 13.72 -18.85
C LEU A 354 24.37 12.46 -18.00
N MET A 355 23.41 11.54 -18.04
CA MET A 355 23.45 10.31 -17.26
C MET A 355 24.54 9.33 -17.75
N GLU A 356 24.84 9.28 -19.05
CA GLU A 356 25.98 8.51 -19.56
C GLU A 356 27.31 9.03 -19.02
N ARG A 357 27.49 10.36 -19.00
CA ARG A 357 28.70 10.98 -18.43
C ARG A 357 28.78 10.75 -16.92
N ALA A 358 27.66 10.85 -16.22
CA ALA A 358 27.58 10.53 -14.79
C ALA A 358 27.97 9.07 -14.51
N ALA A 359 27.41 8.13 -15.29
CA ALA A 359 27.72 6.71 -15.17
C ALA A 359 29.19 6.40 -15.49
N ALA A 360 29.77 7.06 -16.50
CA ALA A 360 31.20 6.96 -16.81
C ALA A 360 32.09 7.56 -15.71
N SER A 361 31.58 8.54 -14.96
CA SER A 361 32.27 9.20 -13.84
C SER A 361 32.01 8.52 -12.49
N GLY A 362 31.41 7.31 -12.49
CA GLY A 362 31.23 6.50 -11.29
C GLY A 362 30.01 6.83 -10.44
N SER A 363 29.02 7.56 -10.96
CA SER A 363 27.75 7.78 -10.26
C SER A 363 27.00 6.45 -10.05
N PRO A 364 26.78 6.01 -8.80
CA PRO A 364 26.13 4.72 -8.52
C PRO A 364 24.72 4.65 -9.09
N GLY A 365 24.35 3.51 -9.69
CA GLY A 365 23.00 3.26 -10.22
C GLY A 365 22.64 3.98 -11.53
N THR A 366 23.27 5.11 -11.85
CA THR A 366 22.92 5.93 -13.02
C THR A 366 23.07 5.18 -14.35
N GLY A 367 23.99 4.21 -14.44
CA GLY A 367 24.16 3.35 -15.62
C GLY A 367 22.91 2.54 -15.99
N ILE A 368 22.14 2.08 -14.99
CA ILE A 368 20.88 1.35 -15.21
C ILE A 368 19.77 2.33 -15.65
N GLU A 369 19.73 3.52 -15.07
CA GLU A 369 18.72 4.53 -15.41
C GLU A 369 18.84 4.95 -16.88
N VAL A 370 20.07 5.22 -17.34
CA VAL A 370 20.30 5.57 -18.74
C VAL A 370 20.09 4.39 -19.68
N ALA A 371 20.39 3.16 -19.25
CA ALA A 371 20.01 1.97 -19.99
C ALA A 371 18.48 1.89 -20.19
N SER A 372 17.69 2.23 -19.17
CA SER A 372 16.22 2.23 -19.29
C SER A 372 15.71 3.28 -20.27
N LEU A 373 16.37 4.45 -20.35
CA LEU A 373 16.05 5.46 -21.36
C LEU A 373 16.29 4.93 -22.77
N TYR A 374 17.43 4.28 -23.02
CA TYR A 374 17.75 3.70 -24.32
C TYR A 374 16.85 2.53 -24.70
N ASP A 375 16.44 1.69 -23.74
CA ASP A 375 15.51 0.59 -24.02
C ASP A 375 14.10 1.07 -24.40
N LYS A 376 13.65 2.17 -23.79
CA LYS A 376 12.31 2.73 -24.02
C LYS A 376 12.26 3.72 -25.18
N GLY A 377 13.34 4.45 -25.45
CA GLY A 377 13.41 5.53 -26.44
C GLY A 377 12.31 6.60 -26.27
N PRO A 378 12.16 7.24 -25.09
CA PRO A 378 11.10 8.22 -24.87
C PRO A 378 11.40 9.55 -25.57
N GLY A 379 10.35 10.24 -26.03
CA GLY A 379 10.44 11.61 -26.54
C GLY A 379 11.37 11.73 -27.76
N ASN A 380 12.40 12.56 -27.64
CA ASN A 380 13.40 12.82 -28.69
C ASN A 380 14.61 11.86 -28.67
N LEU A 381 14.58 10.79 -27.86
CA LEU A 381 15.63 9.79 -27.79
C LEU A 381 15.27 8.57 -28.64
N ALA A 382 16.10 8.23 -29.62
CA ALA A 382 15.94 7.00 -30.39
C ALA A 382 16.14 5.78 -29.48
N ARG A 383 15.25 4.79 -29.64
CA ARG A 383 15.35 3.51 -28.94
C ARG A 383 16.59 2.74 -29.42
N ASP A 384 17.42 2.29 -28.49
CA ASP A 384 18.63 1.51 -28.73
C ASP A 384 18.82 0.44 -27.64
N PRO A 385 18.19 -0.74 -27.80
CA PRO A 385 18.27 -1.82 -26.82
C PRO A 385 19.67 -2.45 -26.73
N ALA A 386 20.51 -2.30 -27.75
CA ALA A 386 21.88 -2.80 -27.74
C ALA A 386 22.75 -1.93 -26.83
N LYS A 387 22.68 -0.61 -27.00
CA LYS A 387 23.34 0.34 -26.10
C LYS A 387 22.80 0.23 -24.68
N ALA A 388 21.50 0.03 -24.50
CA ALA A 388 20.91 -0.22 -23.19
C ALA A 388 21.52 -1.46 -22.50
N ALA A 389 21.63 -2.59 -23.21
CA ALA A 389 22.23 -3.81 -22.67
C ALA A 389 23.71 -3.60 -22.31
N ALA A 390 24.49 -2.96 -23.18
CA ALA A 390 25.90 -2.66 -22.91
C ALA A 390 26.08 -1.77 -21.67
N LEU A 391 25.25 -0.73 -21.53
CA LEU A 391 25.24 0.15 -20.35
C LEU A 391 24.86 -0.61 -19.08
N ALA A 392 23.84 -1.47 -19.14
CA ALA A 392 23.41 -2.27 -18.00
C ALA A 392 24.49 -3.30 -17.58
N ILE A 393 25.09 -4.00 -18.54
CA ILE A 393 26.16 -4.97 -18.29
C ILE A 393 27.40 -4.28 -17.70
N ARG A 394 27.75 -3.09 -18.20
CA ARG A 394 28.82 -2.28 -17.61
C ARG A 394 28.49 -1.84 -16.19
N ALA A 395 27.25 -1.42 -15.93
CA ALA A 395 26.81 -0.97 -14.62
C ALA A 395 26.89 -2.10 -13.58
N ILE A 396 26.38 -3.29 -13.90
CA ILE A 396 26.43 -4.45 -12.98
C ILE A 396 27.85 -5.02 -12.85
N ALA A 397 28.74 -4.79 -13.82
CA ALA A 397 30.14 -5.17 -13.69
C ALA A 397 30.90 -4.25 -12.71
N ALA A 398 30.62 -2.94 -12.77
CA ALA A 398 31.19 -1.96 -11.86
C ALA A 398 30.63 -2.08 -10.45
N ASP A 399 29.33 -2.39 -10.34
CA ASP A 399 28.64 -2.62 -9.07
C ASP A 399 27.79 -3.90 -9.16
N PRO A 400 28.33 -5.06 -8.74
CA PRO A 400 27.63 -6.34 -8.79
C PRO A 400 26.31 -6.39 -8.04
N TRP A 401 26.07 -5.47 -7.11
CA TRP A 401 24.81 -5.36 -6.37
C TRP A 401 23.64 -4.97 -7.27
N LEU A 402 23.92 -4.21 -8.33
CA LEU A 402 22.94 -3.83 -9.35
C LEU A 402 22.49 -5.04 -10.19
N GLY A 403 23.18 -6.19 -10.11
CA GLY A 403 22.80 -7.43 -10.81
C GLY A 403 21.38 -7.91 -10.50
N ASN A 404 20.84 -7.57 -9.33
CA ASN A 404 19.45 -7.90 -8.97
C ASN A 404 18.44 -7.17 -9.87
N LEU A 405 18.77 -6.00 -10.42
CA LEU A 405 17.89 -5.26 -11.32
C LEU A 405 17.66 -5.99 -12.66
N LEU A 406 18.50 -6.97 -13.00
CA LEU A 406 18.33 -7.83 -14.17
C LEU A 406 17.92 -9.27 -13.82
N THR A 407 18.25 -9.74 -12.62
CA THR A 407 18.03 -11.14 -12.23
C THR A 407 16.79 -11.36 -11.36
N ASP A 408 16.26 -10.34 -10.71
CA ASP A 408 15.00 -10.39 -9.98
C ASP A 408 13.80 -10.25 -10.94
N PRO A 409 12.80 -11.15 -10.90
CA PRO A 409 11.65 -11.09 -11.82
C PRO A 409 10.85 -9.77 -11.77
N ASP A 410 10.70 -9.18 -10.58
CA ASP A 410 9.88 -7.98 -10.40
C ASP A 410 10.63 -6.71 -10.80
N MET A 411 11.90 -6.59 -10.41
CA MET A 411 12.73 -5.42 -10.78
C MET A 411 13.02 -5.35 -12.27
N SER A 412 13.07 -6.51 -12.93
CA SER A 412 13.42 -6.62 -14.34
C SER A 412 12.21 -6.66 -15.29
N ALA A 413 10.98 -6.66 -14.76
CA ALA A 413 9.75 -6.74 -15.55
C ALA A 413 9.55 -5.57 -16.54
N GLY A 414 10.22 -4.44 -16.31
CA GLY A 414 10.08 -3.23 -17.12
C GLY A 414 10.95 -3.18 -18.38
N TRP A 415 11.83 -4.16 -18.60
CA TRP A 415 12.71 -4.22 -19.77
C TRP A 415 12.04 -4.85 -20.98
N SER A 416 12.30 -4.31 -22.16
CA SER A 416 11.73 -4.81 -23.41
C SER A 416 12.32 -6.17 -23.83
N PRO A 417 11.59 -6.95 -24.65
CA PRO A 417 12.12 -8.17 -25.27
C PRO A 417 13.45 -7.96 -26.00
N ALA A 418 13.56 -6.87 -26.76
CA ALA A 418 14.78 -6.57 -27.54
C ALA A 418 15.99 -6.24 -26.64
N PHE A 419 15.76 -5.68 -25.45
CA PHE A 419 16.82 -5.52 -24.46
C PHE A 419 17.33 -6.88 -23.99
N TRP A 420 16.43 -7.81 -23.66
CA TRP A 420 16.83 -9.16 -23.24
C TRP A 420 17.59 -9.90 -24.34
N GLY A 421 17.19 -9.74 -25.60
CA GLY A 421 17.95 -10.25 -26.74
C GLY A 421 19.36 -9.69 -26.83
N SER A 422 19.52 -8.39 -26.59
CA SER A 422 20.82 -7.73 -26.55
C SER A 422 21.68 -8.19 -25.37
N VAL A 423 21.10 -8.38 -24.18
CA VAL A 423 21.83 -8.93 -23.02
C VAL A 423 22.28 -10.36 -23.29
N GLN A 424 21.44 -11.20 -23.91
CA GLN A 424 21.81 -12.55 -24.31
C GLN A 424 22.97 -12.54 -25.31
N ARG A 425 22.96 -11.64 -26.31
CA ARG A 425 24.07 -11.48 -27.26
C ARG A 425 25.37 -11.03 -26.57
N GLU A 426 25.31 -10.00 -25.73
CA GLU A 426 26.46 -9.51 -24.95
C GLU A 426 27.08 -10.61 -24.08
N LEU A 427 26.26 -11.38 -23.36
CA LEU A 427 26.77 -12.47 -22.52
C LEU A 427 27.25 -13.66 -23.34
N LYS A 428 26.68 -13.89 -24.53
CA LYS A 428 27.15 -14.93 -25.46
C LYS A 428 28.51 -14.59 -26.04
N GLU A 429 28.72 -13.35 -26.47
CA GLU A 429 30.03 -12.84 -26.92
C GLU A 429 31.10 -12.93 -25.83
N ARG A 430 30.70 -12.77 -24.57
CA ARG A 430 31.58 -12.91 -23.39
C ARG A 430 31.75 -14.36 -22.90
N GLY A 431 31.11 -15.34 -23.54
CA GLY A 431 31.21 -16.75 -23.19
C GLY A 431 30.38 -17.21 -21.97
N PHE A 432 29.45 -16.39 -21.48
CA PHE A 432 28.59 -16.71 -20.32
C PHE A 432 27.21 -17.27 -20.69
N TYR A 433 26.75 -17.13 -21.94
CA TYR A 433 25.44 -17.61 -22.40
C TYR A 433 25.56 -18.46 -23.67
N ALA A 434 25.19 -19.73 -23.61
CA ALA A 434 25.33 -20.66 -24.74
C ALA A 434 24.03 -20.87 -25.54
N ASN A 435 22.87 -20.63 -24.92
CA ASN A 435 21.56 -20.91 -25.51
C ASN A 435 21.24 -20.01 -26.72
N PRO A 436 20.20 -20.35 -27.51
CA PRO A 436 19.65 -19.44 -28.51
C PRO A 436 19.22 -18.10 -27.90
N ILE A 437 19.23 -17.06 -28.74
CA ILE A 437 18.67 -15.75 -28.39
C ILE A 437 17.15 -15.87 -28.48
N GLU A 438 16.45 -15.52 -27.40
CA GLU A 438 15.01 -15.73 -27.24
C GLU A 438 14.26 -14.42 -26.90
N ASP A 439 14.96 -13.28 -26.89
CA ASP A 439 14.40 -11.95 -26.61
C ASP A 439 13.57 -11.89 -25.32
N ARG A 440 13.95 -12.68 -24.31
CA ARG A 440 13.24 -12.76 -23.04
C ARG A 440 14.17 -13.06 -21.89
N ARG A 441 13.79 -12.59 -20.69
CA ARG A 441 14.36 -13.08 -19.45
C ARG A 441 13.95 -14.54 -19.25
N ASN A 442 14.92 -15.43 -19.14
CA ASN A 442 14.73 -16.84 -18.83
C ASN A 442 15.78 -17.30 -17.79
N ASP A 443 15.59 -18.49 -17.22
CA ASP A 443 16.45 -18.96 -16.14
C ASP A 443 17.90 -19.14 -16.59
N ALA A 444 18.13 -19.57 -17.83
CA ALA A 444 19.46 -19.69 -18.42
C ALA A 444 20.19 -18.34 -18.48
N LEU A 445 19.49 -17.27 -18.88
CA LEU A 445 20.04 -15.92 -18.92
C LEU A 445 20.33 -15.40 -17.50
N VAL A 446 19.43 -15.66 -16.54
CA VAL A 446 19.65 -15.29 -15.14
C VAL A 446 20.89 -16.00 -14.56
N LEU A 447 21.08 -17.28 -14.89
CA LEU A 447 22.27 -18.02 -14.50
C LEU A 447 23.54 -17.46 -15.15
N ALA A 448 23.48 -17.11 -16.44
CA ALA A 448 24.59 -16.48 -17.16
C ALA A 448 25.00 -15.14 -16.53
N ILE A 449 24.04 -14.28 -16.18
CA ILE A 449 24.29 -13.02 -15.47
C ILE A 449 24.97 -13.30 -14.12
N ARG A 450 24.49 -14.27 -13.34
CA ARG A 450 25.10 -14.63 -12.04
C ARG A 450 26.52 -15.18 -12.19
N GLN A 451 26.81 -15.94 -13.25
CA GLN A 451 28.15 -16.42 -13.55
C GLN A 451 29.07 -15.27 -13.95
N PHE A 452 28.60 -14.37 -14.81
CA PHE A 452 29.32 -13.15 -15.18
C PHE A 452 29.71 -12.32 -13.95
N LEU A 453 28.76 -12.05 -13.06
CA LEU A 453 29.01 -11.26 -11.84
C LEU A 453 30.04 -11.92 -10.91
N ARG A 454 30.00 -13.24 -10.76
CA ARG A 454 31.00 -13.98 -9.98
C ARG A 454 32.40 -13.87 -10.59
N ALA A 455 32.52 -13.93 -11.91
CA ALA A 455 33.78 -13.74 -12.60
C ALA A 455 34.36 -12.33 -12.40
N GLN A 456 33.51 -11.29 -12.43
CA GLN A 456 33.94 -9.91 -12.17
C GLN A 456 34.43 -9.71 -10.72
N GLN A 457 33.74 -10.29 -9.75
CA GLN A 457 34.17 -10.24 -8.34
C GLN A 457 35.50 -10.97 -8.11
N GLY A 458 35.72 -12.12 -8.76
CA GLY A 458 36.99 -12.84 -8.72
C GLY A 458 38.15 -12.06 -9.33
N ALA A 459 37.92 -11.37 -10.45
CA ALA A 459 38.92 -10.50 -11.08
C ALA A 459 39.27 -9.28 -10.20
N ALA A 460 38.28 -8.67 -9.55
CA ALA A 460 38.51 -7.54 -8.64
C ALA A 460 39.28 -7.95 -7.36
N ALA A 461 39.09 -9.18 -6.87
CA ALA A 461 39.84 -9.72 -5.74
C ALA A 461 41.29 -10.06 -6.10
N GLY A 462 41.55 -10.54 -7.32
CA GLY A 462 42.90 -10.84 -7.82
C GLY A 462 43.73 -9.62 -8.22
N ALA A 463 43.10 -8.45 -8.39
CA ALA A 463 43.76 -7.19 -8.75
C ALA A 463 44.24 -6.36 -7.55
N ARG A 464 44.06 -6.82 -6.30
CA ARG A 464 44.67 -6.18 -5.12
C ARG A 464 46.18 -6.48 -5.11
N PRO A 465 47.08 -5.47 -5.16
CA PRO A 465 48.50 -5.71 -4.97
C PRO A 465 48.74 -6.20 -3.53
N GLY A 466 49.62 -7.19 -3.39
CA GLY A 466 49.90 -7.87 -2.13
C GLY A 466 50.13 -6.92 -0.96
N GLY A 467 49.23 -6.97 0.01
CA GLY A 467 49.39 -6.37 1.33
C GLY A 467 49.95 -7.41 2.29
N GLN A 468 51.25 -7.24 2.59
CA GLN A 468 52.01 -7.71 3.76
C GLN A 468 51.36 -8.79 4.64
N ARG A 469 52.02 -9.95 4.66
CA ARG A 469 52.03 -10.82 5.85
C ARG A 469 52.69 -10.03 6.97
N HIS A 470 51.95 -9.81 8.06
CA HIS A 470 52.58 -9.59 9.35
C HIS A 470 52.65 -10.94 10.04
N ASP A 471 53.89 -11.34 10.34
CA ASP A 471 54.23 -12.44 11.23
C ASP A 471 53.61 -12.27 12.62
#